data_AF-A0A942HFX8-F1
#
_entry.id   AF-A0A942HFX8-F1
#
_cell.length_a   1.000
_cell.length_b   1.000
_cell.length_c   1.000
_cell.angle_alpha   90.00
_cell.angle_beta   90.00
_cell.angle_gamma   90.00
#
_symmetry.space_group_name_H-M   'P 1'
#
loop_
_entity.id
_entity.type
_entity.pdbx_description
1 polymer ?
#
loop_
_entity_poly.entity_id
_entity_poly.type
_entity_poly.pdbx_seq_one_letter_code
_entity_poly.pdbx_strand_id
1 'polypeptide(L)'
;MTEPTLTPSRLWRRMTADQRLRAARAFWADEQAGDDQVQAALLIAQHKKFRPKFIMSMDDDRRSKHLASLLTLPEALAARCLVVYHLTEQREMMGTFLDELGLKHEAGLIEDDDAKPDPEKIGPAVAAIEGKYPAEDVSLYLTTLLCQDPDTWGGLAGLPQIMK
;
A
#
# COMPACT_ATOMS: atom_id res chain seq x y z
N MET A 1 13.77 -14.62 19.50
CA MET A 1 13.06 -13.32 19.53
C MET A 1 12.63 -13.06 18.12
N THR A 2 11.38 -13.36 17.78
CA THR A 2 10.83 -13.06 16.46
C THR A 2 10.71 -11.56 16.36
N GLU A 3 11.48 -10.93 15.47
CA GLU A 3 11.23 -9.55 15.10
C GLU A 3 9.75 -9.41 14.74
N PRO A 4 9.10 -8.30 15.09
CA PRO A 4 7.74 -8.05 14.65
C PRO A 4 7.73 -8.05 13.11
N THR A 5 7.30 -9.15 12.49
CA THR A 5 7.19 -9.25 11.03
C THR A 5 6.39 -8.05 10.54
N LEU A 6 6.99 -7.28 9.64
CA LEU A 6 6.33 -6.22 8.91
C LEU A 6 5.20 -6.88 8.10
N THR A 7 3.95 -6.52 8.36
CA THR A 7 2.80 -7.08 7.62
C THR A 7 1.90 -5.98 7.06
N PRO A 8 1.19 -6.24 5.95
CA PRO A 8 0.30 -5.24 5.34
C PRO A 8 -0.73 -4.70 6.33
N SER A 9 -1.30 -5.56 7.18
CA SER A 9 -2.31 -5.18 8.17
C SER A 9 -1.77 -4.25 9.24
N ARG A 10 -0.51 -4.43 9.65
CA ARG A 10 0.17 -3.53 10.58
C ARG A 10 0.49 -2.19 9.93
N LEU A 11 0.89 -2.21 8.67
CA LEU A 11 1.17 -0.99 7.92
C LEU A 11 -0.10 -0.16 7.73
N TRP A 12 -1.21 -0.79 7.33
CA TRP A 12 -2.54 -0.17 7.28
C TRP A 12 -2.93 0.53 8.59
N ARG A 13 -2.69 -0.14 9.73
CA ARG A 13 -2.97 0.44 11.05
C ARG A 13 -2.13 1.70 11.32
N ARG A 14 -0.89 1.76 10.82
CA ARG A 14 0.05 2.87 11.03
C ARG A 14 -0.20 4.06 10.12
N MET A 15 -0.90 3.87 9.00
CA MET A 15 -1.30 4.97 8.13
C MET A 15 -2.08 6.05 8.90
N THR A 16 -2.02 7.30 8.46
CA THR A 16 -2.88 8.36 9.00
C THR A 16 -4.35 8.08 8.67
N ALA A 17 -5.26 8.76 9.35
CA ALA A 17 -6.70 8.64 9.04
C ALA A 17 -7.01 9.09 7.61
N ASP A 18 -6.32 10.13 7.13
CA ASP A 18 -6.46 10.64 5.76
C ASP A 18 -5.91 9.65 4.72
N GLN A 19 -4.71 9.11 4.96
CA GLN A 19 -4.13 8.07 4.10
C GLN A 19 -5.04 6.85 3.99
N ARG A 20 -5.60 6.33 5.10
CA ARG A 20 -6.56 5.22 5.05
C ARG A 20 -7.82 5.56 4.26
N LEU A 21 -8.31 6.80 4.38
CA LEU A 21 -9.50 7.22 3.64
C LEU A 21 -9.22 7.31 2.14
N ARG A 22 -8.08 7.89 1.73
CA ARG A 22 -7.65 7.93 0.33
C ARG A 22 -7.43 6.53 -0.24
N ALA A 23 -6.74 5.66 0.48
CA ALA A 23 -6.55 4.26 0.10
C ALA A 23 -7.88 3.51 -0.06
N ALA A 24 -8.81 3.70 0.88
CA ALA A 24 -10.14 3.10 0.77
C ALA A 24 -10.95 3.64 -0.41
N ARG A 25 -10.80 4.93 -0.77
CA ARG A 25 -11.44 5.51 -1.97
C ARG A 25 -10.87 4.91 -3.25
N ALA A 26 -9.54 4.87 -3.36
CA ALA A 26 -8.86 4.25 -4.49
C ALA A 26 -9.29 2.77 -4.65
N PHE A 27 -9.36 2.02 -3.55
CA PHE A 27 -9.80 0.62 -3.54
C PHE A 27 -11.24 0.41 -4.06
N TRP A 28 -12.21 1.26 -3.68
CA TRP A 28 -13.60 1.11 -4.15
C TRP A 28 -13.78 1.60 -5.60
N ALA A 29 -12.92 2.50 -6.07
CA ALA A 29 -12.91 2.97 -7.46
C ALA A 29 -12.20 2.01 -8.43
N ASP A 30 -11.39 1.07 -7.92
CA ASP A 30 -10.64 0.11 -8.73
C ASP A 30 -11.56 -0.98 -9.29
N GLU A 31 -11.78 -0.96 -10.61
CA GLU A 31 -12.61 -1.94 -11.33
C GLU A 31 -12.01 -3.36 -11.31
N GLN A 32 -10.70 -3.49 -11.05
CA GLN A 32 -10.02 -4.79 -10.96
C GLN A 32 -10.12 -5.44 -9.58
N ALA A 33 -10.64 -4.73 -8.57
CA ALA A 33 -10.70 -5.21 -7.19
C ALA A 33 -12.04 -5.91 -6.83
N GLY A 34 -12.84 -6.34 -7.81
CA GLY A 34 -14.23 -6.80 -7.59
C GLY A 34 -14.41 -7.87 -6.50
N ASP A 35 -13.60 -8.93 -6.51
CA ASP A 35 -13.68 -9.99 -5.50
C ASP A 35 -13.25 -9.48 -4.11
N ASP A 36 -12.18 -8.70 -4.04
CA ASP A 36 -11.70 -8.06 -2.81
C ASP A 36 -12.74 -7.09 -2.24
N GLN A 37 -13.45 -6.35 -3.09
CA GLN A 37 -14.51 -5.42 -2.73
C GLN A 37 -15.70 -6.16 -2.09
N VAL A 38 -16.04 -7.35 -2.58
CA VAL A 38 -17.04 -8.21 -1.94
C VAL A 38 -16.55 -8.65 -0.55
N GLN A 39 -15.29 -9.07 -0.41
CA GLN A 39 -14.72 -9.44 0.89
C GLN A 39 -14.69 -8.28 1.89
N ALA A 40 -14.31 -7.08 1.42
CA ALA A 40 -14.33 -5.86 2.22
C ALA A 40 -15.74 -5.53 2.73
N ALA A 41 -16.76 -5.71 1.88
CA ALA A 41 -18.14 -5.46 2.27
C ALA A 41 -18.66 -6.48 3.29
N LEU A 42 -18.29 -7.76 3.17
CA LEU A 42 -18.60 -8.78 4.16
C LEU A 42 -17.95 -8.45 5.51
N LEU A 43 -16.68 -8.03 5.51
CA LEU A 43 -15.95 -7.62 6.70
C LEU A 43 -16.61 -6.40 7.38
N ILE A 44 -16.95 -5.37 6.60
CA ILE A 44 -17.65 -4.18 7.11
C ILE A 44 -19.00 -4.58 7.69
N ALA A 45 -19.76 -5.42 6.99
CA ALA A 45 -21.08 -5.87 7.43
C ALA A 45 -20.99 -6.58 8.78
N GLN A 46 -20.01 -7.48 8.96
CA GLN A 46 -19.74 -8.16 10.22
C GLN A 46 -19.41 -7.16 11.34
N HIS A 47 -18.50 -6.21 11.10
CA HIS A 47 -18.04 -5.27 12.13
C HIS A 47 -19.10 -4.22 12.50
N LYS A 48 -19.91 -3.77 11.53
CA LYS A 48 -20.97 -2.77 11.74
C LYS A 48 -22.33 -3.39 12.08
N LYS A 49 -22.44 -4.73 12.08
CA LYS A 49 -23.69 -5.49 12.26
C LYS A 49 -24.75 -5.11 11.22
N PHE A 50 -24.32 -4.83 10.01
CA PHE A 50 -25.20 -4.55 8.86
C PHE A 50 -25.39 -5.79 8.00
N ARG A 51 -26.41 -5.80 7.14
CA ARG A 51 -26.55 -6.83 6.12
C ARG A 51 -25.52 -6.57 5.01
N PRO A 52 -24.82 -7.58 4.47
CA PRO A 52 -23.86 -7.37 3.37
C PRO A 52 -24.45 -6.64 2.17
N LYS A 53 -25.69 -7.00 1.78
CA LYS A 53 -26.41 -6.32 0.70
C LYS A 53 -26.59 -4.81 0.94
N PHE A 54 -26.72 -4.38 2.19
CA PHE A 54 -26.82 -2.97 2.54
C PHE A 54 -25.49 -2.24 2.33
N ILE A 55 -24.35 -2.87 2.69
CA ILE A 55 -23.02 -2.30 2.41
C ILE A 55 -22.80 -2.17 0.91
N MET A 56 -23.13 -3.20 0.14
CA MET A 56 -22.94 -3.22 -1.31
C MET A 56 -23.82 -2.21 -2.05
N SER A 57 -24.94 -1.80 -1.47
CA SER A 57 -25.81 -0.76 -2.04
C SER A 57 -25.41 0.67 -1.66
N MET A 58 -24.39 0.87 -0.81
CA MET A 58 -23.91 2.20 -0.46
C MET A 58 -23.07 2.79 -1.61
N ASP A 59 -23.05 4.12 -1.68
CA ASP A 59 -22.06 4.85 -2.47
C ASP A 59 -20.62 4.60 -1.97
N ASP A 60 -19.65 4.87 -2.85
CA ASP A 60 -18.24 4.63 -2.56
C ASP A 60 -17.74 5.45 -1.38
N ASP A 61 -18.17 6.70 -1.22
CA ASP A 61 -17.70 7.55 -0.12
C ASP A 61 -18.09 6.96 1.26
N ARG A 62 -19.31 6.43 1.39
CA ARG A 62 -19.74 5.71 2.61
C ARG A 62 -18.97 4.41 2.81
N ARG A 63 -18.77 3.63 1.74
CA ARG A 63 -17.98 2.38 1.81
C ARG A 63 -16.54 2.66 2.20
N SER A 64 -15.92 3.69 1.65
CA SER A 64 -14.55 4.13 1.98
C SER A 64 -14.45 4.55 3.43
N LYS A 65 -15.38 5.37 3.94
CA LYS A 65 -15.42 5.77 5.36
C LYS A 65 -15.54 4.57 6.29
N HIS A 66 -16.34 3.58 5.93
CA HIS A 66 -16.45 2.36 6.72
C HIS A 66 -15.17 1.53 6.70
N LEU A 67 -14.57 1.29 5.53
CA LEU A 67 -13.32 0.54 5.40
C LEU A 67 -12.16 1.23 6.14
N ALA A 68 -11.99 2.54 5.94
CA ALA A 68 -10.97 3.36 6.59
C ALA A 68 -11.09 3.41 8.12
N SER A 69 -12.29 3.15 8.66
CA SER A 69 -12.53 3.06 10.11
C SER A 69 -12.07 1.74 10.74
N LEU A 70 -11.78 0.71 9.94
CA LEU A 70 -11.30 -0.57 10.43
C LEU A 70 -9.78 -0.50 10.60
N LEU A 71 -9.27 -0.54 11.84
CA LEU A 71 -7.82 -0.51 12.11
C LEU A 71 -7.11 -1.86 11.90
N THR A 72 -7.88 -2.91 11.66
CA THR A 72 -7.36 -4.25 11.39
C THR A 72 -8.09 -4.78 10.17
N LEU A 73 -7.33 -5.09 9.13
CA LEU A 73 -7.81 -5.78 7.95
C LEU A 73 -7.16 -7.17 7.90
N PRO A 74 -7.75 -8.14 7.18
CA PRO A 74 -7.04 -9.34 6.76
C PRO A 74 -5.83 -8.97 5.86
N GLU A 75 -4.76 -9.76 5.92
CA GLU A 75 -3.49 -9.43 5.25
C GLU A 75 -3.65 -9.20 3.74
N ALA A 76 -4.39 -10.06 3.04
CA ALA A 76 -4.63 -9.91 1.60
C ALA A 76 -5.37 -8.59 1.27
N LEU A 77 -6.38 -8.23 2.07
CA LEU A 77 -7.15 -7.02 1.84
C LEU A 77 -6.32 -5.75 2.15
N ALA A 78 -5.52 -5.79 3.21
CA ALA A 78 -4.58 -4.71 3.53
C ALA A 78 -3.55 -4.53 2.41
N ALA A 79 -2.97 -5.63 1.91
CA ALA A 79 -2.03 -5.61 0.80
C ALA A 79 -2.65 -4.98 -0.45
N ARG A 80 -3.87 -5.40 -0.83
CA ARG A 80 -4.59 -4.82 -1.97
C ARG A 80 -4.83 -3.32 -1.79
N CYS A 81 -5.29 -2.88 -0.61
CA CYS A 81 -5.51 -1.46 -0.33
C CYS A 81 -4.22 -0.63 -0.48
N LEU A 82 -3.08 -1.15 0.00
CA LEU A 82 -1.78 -0.49 -0.12
C LEU A 82 -1.32 -0.39 -1.58
N VAL A 83 -1.39 -1.49 -2.34
CA VAL A 83 -1.04 -1.51 -3.77
C VAL A 83 -1.85 -0.47 -4.54
N VAL A 84 -3.18 -0.51 -4.38
CA VAL A 84 -4.08 0.39 -5.10
C VAL A 84 -3.85 1.84 -4.70
N TYR A 85 -3.60 2.11 -3.40
CA TYR A 85 -3.24 3.44 -2.93
C TYR A 85 -1.98 3.98 -3.62
N HIS A 86 -0.90 3.20 -3.65
CA HIS A 86 0.34 3.66 -4.29
C HIS A 86 0.18 3.89 -5.79
N LEU A 87 -0.48 2.96 -6.49
CA LEU A 87 -0.73 3.08 -7.92
C LEU A 87 -1.65 4.26 -8.28
N THR A 88 -2.52 4.70 -7.37
CA THR A 88 -3.49 5.78 -7.62
C THR A 88 -2.95 7.14 -7.18
N GLU A 89 -2.39 7.22 -5.97
CA GLU A 89 -2.04 8.48 -5.31
C GLU A 89 -0.55 8.80 -5.41
N GLN A 90 0.31 7.82 -5.67
CA GLN A 90 1.76 7.95 -5.53
C GLN A 90 2.55 7.47 -6.76
N ARG A 91 1.89 7.35 -7.92
CA ARG A 91 2.48 6.82 -9.15
C ARG A 91 3.74 7.56 -9.60
N GLU A 92 3.78 8.88 -9.47
CA GLU A 92 4.94 9.70 -9.84
C GLU A 92 6.16 9.40 -8.94
N MET A 93 5.92 9.23 -7.63
CA MET A 93 6.96 8.85 -6.67
C MET A 93 7.49 7.46 -6.95
N MET A 94 6.61 6.50 -7.23
CA MET A 94 7.00 5.14 -7.61
C MET A 94 7.89 5.16 -8.85
N GLY A 95 7.49 5.88 -9.90
CA GLY A 95 8.28 6.01 -11.13
C GLY A 95 9.64 6.64 -10.86
N THR A 96 9.69 7.75 -10.12
CA THR A 96 10.95 8.41 -9.75
C THR A 96 11.92 7.46 -9.04
N PHE A 97 11.42 6.62 -8.13
CA PHE A 97 12.23 5.63 -7.41
C PHE A 97 12.75 4.53 -8.34
N LEU A 98 11.87 3.97 -9.19
CA LEU A 98 12.22 2.89 -10.09
C LEU A 98 13.16 3.34 -11.22
N ASP A 99 12.97 4.56 -11.74
CA ASP A 99 13.86 5.21 -12.71
C ASP A 99 15.28 5.35 -12.15
N GLU A 100 15.43 5.81 -10.90
CA GLU A 100 16.74 5.98 -10.26
C GLU A 100 17.46 4.63 -10.00
N LEU A 101 16.69 3.57 -9.75
CA LEU A 101 17.23 2.21 -9.70
C LEU A 101 17.61 1.67 -11.08
N GLY A 102 17.08 2.26 -12.15
CA GLY A 102 17.19 1.76 -13.53
C GLY A 102 16.33 0.52 -13.77
N LEU A 103 15.24 0.34 -13.00
CA LEU A 103 14.28 -0.74 -13.19
C LEU A 103 13.23 -0.34 -14.21
N LYS A 104 13.09 -1.12 -15.28
CA LYS A 104 12.09 -0.86 -16.30
C LYS A 104 10.68 -1.05 -15.72
N HIS A 105 9.82 -0.05 -15.90
CA HIS A 105 8.47 -0.07 -15.37
C HIS A 105 7.48 0.62 -16.30
N GLU A 106 6.21 0.22 -16.20
CA GLU A 106 5.07 0.90 -16.82
C GLU A 106 4.12 1.38 -15.73
N ALA A 107 3.93 2.70 -15.62
CA ALA A 107 3.02 3.31 -14.64
C ALA A 107 3.22 2.85 -13.17
N GLY A 108 4.46 2.58 -12.77
CA GLY A 108 4.83 2.12 -11.43
C GLY A 108 4.81 0.60 -11.24
N LEU A 109 4.46 -0.17 -12.28
CA LEU A 109 4.55 -1.63 -12.28
C LEU A 109 5.83 -2.05 -12.98
N ILE A 110 6.65 -2.85 -12.29
CA ILE A 110 7.89 -3.41 -12.86
C ILE A 110 7.51 -4.37 -13.98
N GLU A 111 8.18 -4.26 -15.13
CA GLU A 111 7.88 -5.11 -16.30
C GLU A 111 8.52 -6.51 -16.20
N ASP A 112 9.61 -6.63 -15.46
CA ASP A 112 10.38 -7.86 -15.29
C ASP A 112 10.29 -8.36 -13.85
N ASP A 113 9.57 -9.45 -13.64
CA ASP A 113 9.33 -10.05 -12.31
C ASP A 113 10.63 -10.52 -11.62
N ASP A 114 11.71 -10.74 -12.38
CA ASP A 114 13.04 -11.14 -11.85
C ASP A 114 13.95 -9.93 -11.57
N ALA A 115 13.47 -8.70 -11.84
CA ALA A 115 14.28 -7.50 -11.69
C ALA A 115 14.59 -7.20 -10.22
N LYS A 116 15.88 -7.22 -9.87
CA LYS A 116 16.36 -6.89 -8.53
C LYS A 116 17.10 -5.57 -8.53
N PRO A 117 16.86 -4.69 -7.54
CA PRO A 117 17.60 -3.45 -7.42
C PRO A 117 19.07 -3.75 -7.14
N ASP A 118 19.96 -2.99 -7.77
CA ASP A 118 21.36 -2.93 -7.38
C ASP A 118 21.44 -2.33 -5.96
N PRO A 119 22.00 -3.03 -4.95
CA PRO A 119 22.10 -2.53 -3.59
C PRO A 119 22.80 -1.17 -3.49
N GLU A 120 23.76 -0.86 -4.37
CA GLU A 120 24.46 0.42 -4.37
C GLU A 120 23.57 1.58 -4.84
N LYS A 121 22.51 1.30 -5.62
CA LYS A 121 21.56 2.30 -6.12
C LYS A 121 20.40 2.58 -5.17
N ILE A 122 20.15 1.72 -4.18
CA ILE A 122 19.05 1.90 -3.22
C ILE A 122 19.17 3.22 -2.47
N GLY A 123 20.36 3.55 -1.94
CA GLY A 123 20.59 4.79 -1.20
C GLY A 123 20.29 6.05 -2.04
N PRO A 124 20.90 6.20 -3.24
CA PRO A 124 20.57 7.27 -4.18
C PRO A 124 19.08 7.33 -4.56
N ALA A 125 18.44 6.19 -4.83
CA ALA A 125 17.01 6.14 -5.18
C ALA A 125 16.10 6.62 -4.04
N VAL A 126 16.40 6.24 -2.80
CA VAL A 126 15.68 6.75 -1.62
C VAL A 126 15.89 8.26 -1.47
N ALA A 127 17.12 8.75 -1.60
CA ALA A 127 17.40 10.18 -1.51
C ALA A 127 16.68 11.00 -2.60
N ALA A 128 16.53 10.44 -3.80
CA ALA A 128 15.85 11.09 -4.92
C ALA A 128 14.36 11.35 -4.63
N ILE A 129 13.67 10.40 -3.97
CA ILE A 129 12.27 10.58 -3.58
C ILE A 129 12.11 11.38 -2.28
N GLU A 130 13.03 11.24 -1.31
CA GLU A 130 13.01 12.06 -0.08
C GLU A 130 13.14 13.56 -0.35
N GLY A 131 13.93 13.93 -1.37
CA GLY A 131 14.08 15.34 -1.75
C GLY A 131 12.85 15.97 -2.41
N LYS A 132 11.85 15.16 -2.81
CA LYS A 132 10.73 15.60 -3.65
C LYS A 132 9.35 15.34 -3.05
N TYR A 133 9.20 14.34 -2.19
CA TYR A 133 7.92 13.87 -1.68
C TYR A 133 7.84 13.93 -0.16
N PRO A 134 6.62 14.00 0.44
CA PRO A 134 6.46 14.01 1.89
C PRO A 134 7.08 12.78 2.54
N ALA A 135 7.80 12.97 3.65
CA ALA A 135 8.51 11.90 4.34
C ALA A 135 7.59 10.74 4.77
N GLU A 136 6.33 11.04 5.14
CA GLU A 136 5.34 10.03 5.50
C GLU A 136 4.92 9.14 4.33
N ASP A 137 4.88 9.69 3.12
CA ASP A 137 4.53 8.97 1.90
C ASP A 137 5.71 8.10 1.43
N VAL A 138 6.92 8.65 1.49
CA VAL A 138 8.17 7.89 1.22
C VAL A 138 8.28 6.70 2.18
N SER A 139 8.09 6.93 3.47
CA SER A 139 8.19 5.88 4.50
C SER A 139 7.16 4.78 4.27
N LEU A 140 5.91 5.15 3.96
CA LEU A 140 4.84 4.20 3.68
C LEU A 140 5.12 3.36 2.42
N TYR A 141 5.60 3.99 1.35
CA TYR A 141 5.92 3.29 0.10
C TYR A 141 7.09 2.30 0.26
N LEU A 142 8.22 2.74 0.79
CA LEU A 142 9.39 1.87 0.99
C LEU A 142 9.08 0.71 1.93
N THR A 143 8.30 0.98 2.98
CA THR A 143 7.84 -0.06 3.90
C THR A 143 6.86 -1.02 3.20
N THR A 144 6.03 -0.55 2.26
CA THR A 144 5.13 -1.42 1.49
C THR A 144 5.90 -2.38 0.59
N LEU A 145 6.95 -1.91 -0.11
CA LEU A 145 7.80 -2.76 -0.94
C LEU A 145 8.45 -3.89 -0.13
N LEU A 146 9.08 -3.54 1.01
CA LEU A 146 9.70 -4.51 1.91
C LEU A 146 8.71 -5.52 2.47
N CYS A 147 7.46 -5.10 2.67
CA CYS A 147 6.40 -5.95 3.19
C CYS A 147 5.86 -6.95 2.16
N GLN A 148 5.87 -6.58 0.88
CA GLN A 148 5.35 -7.40 -0.22
C GLN A 148 6.36 -8.44 -0.68
N ASP A 149 7.62 -8.01 -0.83
CA ASP A 149 8.70 -8.86 -1.30
C ASP A 149 10.00 -8.51 -0.57
N PRO A 150 10.23 -9.12 0.61
CA PRO A 150 11.46 -8.89 1.37
C PRO A 150 12.70 -9.47 0.68
N ASP A 151 12.55 -10.42 -0.25
CA ASP A 151 13.68 -11.02 -0.97
C ASP A 151 14.24 -10.06 -2.02
N THR A 152 13.36 -9.31 -2.69
CA THR A 152 13.75 -8.27 -3.66
C THR A 152 14.13 -6.96 -2.96
N TRP A 153 13.40 -6.57 -1.92
CA TRP A 153 13.54 -5.25 -1.28
C TRP A 153 14.26 -5.27 0.07
N GLY A 154 14.88 -6.38 0.45
CA GLY A 154 15.56 -6.54 1.75
C GLY A 154 16.63 -5.48 2.04
N GLY A 155 17.25 -4.89 1.01
CA GLY A 155 18.19 -3.78 1.14
C GLY A 155 17.59 -2.51 1.78
N LEU A 156 16.27 -2.40 1.85
CA LEU A 156 15.57 -1.29 2.50
C LEU A 156 15.51 -1.43 4.03
N ALA A 157 15.57 -2.65 4.59
CA ALA A 157 15.20 -2.93 5.98
C ALA A 157 16.00 -2.15 7.06
N GLY A 158 17.23 -1.75 6.74
CA GLY A 158 18.11 -1.01 7.66
C GLY A 158 17.93 0.51 7.62
N LEU A 159 17.10 1.03 6.72
CA LEU A 159 17.02 2.47 6.45
C LEU A 159 16.13 3.21 7.48
N PRO A 160 16.45 4.47 7.82
CA PRO A 160 15.69 5.22 8.82
C PRO A 160 14.24 5.53 8.42
N GLN A 161 13.91 5.46 7.13
CA GLN A 161 12.58 5.67 6.56
C GLN A 161 11.65 4.46 6.80
N ILE A 162 12.18 3.28 7.14
CA ILE A 162 11.35 2.10 7.37
C ILE A 162 10.59 2.23 8.68
N MET A 163 9.27 2.05 8.58
CA MET A 163 8.38 2.17 9.73
C MET A 163 8.58 0.99 10.67
N LYS A 164 9.15 1.26 11.85
CA LYS A 164 9.43 0.26 12.91
C LYS A 164 8.19 -0.14 13.70
#